data_AF-A0AA37BUZ3-F1
#
_entry.id   AF-A0AA37BUZ3-F1
#
_cell.length_a   1.000
_cell.length_b   1.000
_cell.length_c   1.000
_cell.angle_alpha   90.00
_cell.angle_beta   90.00
_cell.angle_gamma   90.00
#
_symmetry.space_group_name_H-M   'P 1'
#
loop_
_entity.id
_entity.type
_entity.pdbx_description
1 polymer ?
#
loop_
_entity_poly.entity_id
_entity_poly.type
_entity_poly.pdbx_seq_one_letter_code
_entity_poly.pdbx_strand_id
1 'polypeptide(L)'
;MYIDRDIDALMERTSQRPLVTGMISPREGLVFGLALAVISTLWFGLLVNWLSAWLSLGALLFYVVVYTMILKRRTAQNIVWGGIAGCMPVLIGWSAVTNTVSLAAVILFLVIFFWTPPHYWPLSMKVKEDYARVGVPMLPVIASNRVVARQIVIYSWVMVGVSLLLQPLGYTGWFYTAVALVTGGWWLWEAHGLQNRARQADRAKLKEMRLFHWSITYVSLLFVAVAVDPFLR
;
A
#
# COMPACT_ATOMS: atom_id res chain seq x y z
N MET A 1 1.09 10.05 12.74
CA MET A 1 1.32 11.51 12.70
C MET A 1 2.01 12.03 13.95
N TYR A 2 1.56 11.68 15.16
CA TYR A 2 2.24 12.07 16.41
C TYR A 2 3.75 11.76 16.41
N ILE A 3 4.15 10.57 15.96
CA ILE A 3 5.55 10.10 15.97
C ILE A 3 6.40 10.78 14.91
N ASP A 4 5.80 11.23 13.80
CA ASP A 4 6.52 11.80 12.66
C ASP A 4 6.59 13.33 12.67
N ARG A 5 6.08 13.98 13.72
CA ARG A 5 5.97 15.44 13.85
C ARG A 5 7.30 16.18 13.64
N ASP A 6 8.41 15.58 14.07
CA ASP A 6 9.76 16.12 13.98
C ASP A 6 10.28 16.15 12.54
N ILE A 7 10.06 15.08 11.77
CA ILE A 7 10.45 15.03 10.36
C ILE A 7 9.44 15.74 9.46
N ASP A 8 8.15 15.72 9.82
CA ASP A 8 7.10 16.38 9.05
C ASP A 8 7.32 17.89 8.97
N ALA A 9 7.91 18.49 10.02
CA ALA A 9 8.29 19.91 10.09
C ALA A 9 9.35 20.32 9.06
N LEU A 10 10.16 19.36 8.60
CA LEU A 10 11.30 19.60 7.70
C LEU A 10 10.97 19.32 6.23
N MET A 11 9.77 18.82 5.93
CA MET A 11 9.32 18.51 4.57
C MET A 11 8.28 19.53 4.10
N GLU A 12 8.45 20.06 2.89
CA GLU A 12 7.57 21.08 2.31
C GLU A 12 6.11 20.62 2.32
N ARG A 13 5.86 19.39 1.85
CA ARG A 13 4.52 18.78 1.77
C ARG A 13 3.79 18.64 3.11
N THR A 14 4.50 18.50 4.22
CA THR A 14 3.91 18.14 5.52
C THR A 14 4.12 19.16 6.62
N SER A 15 4.86 20.23 6.34
CA SER A 15 5.10 21.34 7.26
C SER A 15 3.82 22.03 7.76
N GLN A 16 2.74 21.99 6.98
CA GLN A 16 1.44 22.60 7.30
C GLN A 16 0.49 21.69 8.12
N ARG A 17 0.99 20.55 8.60
CA ARG A 17 0.19 19.60 9.38
C ARG A 17 -0.21 20.19 10.76
N PRO A 18 -1.44 19.96 11.27
CA PRO A 18 -1.90 20.53 12.54
C PRO A 18 -1.01 20.29 13.77
N LEU A 19 -0.36 19.12 13.84
CA LEU A 19 0.57 18.76 14.92
C LEU A 19 1.95 19.44 14.79
N VAL A 20 2.29 19.94 13.60
CA VAL A 20 3.53 20.67 13.32
C VAL A 20 3.30 22.17 13.54
N THR A 21 2.18 22.71 13.05
CA THR A 21 1.84 24.14 13.18
C THR A 21 1.40 24.54 14.60
N GLY A 22 1.14 23.56 15.47
CA GLY A 22 0.67 23.81 16.84
C GLY A 22 -0.82 24.09 16.95
N MET A 23 -1.60 23.96 15.86
CA MET A 23 -3.07 24.05 15.90
C MET A 23 -3.69 22.98 16.82
N ILE A 24 -3.01 21.84 16.98
CA ILE A 24 -3.37 20.79 17.93
C ILE A 24 -2.12 20.47 18.76
N SER A 25 -2.24 20.49 20.08
CA SER A 25 -1.13 20.09 20.95
C SER A 25 -0.81 18.60 20.76
N PRO A 26 0.45 18.18 20.96
CA PRO A 26 0.79 16.78 20.83
C PRO A 26 -0.02 15.87 21.76
N ARG A 27 -0.33 16.35 22.98
CA ARG A 27 -1.13 15.58 23.94
C ARG A 27 -2.55 15.35 23.43
N GLU A 28 -3.20 16.38 22.88
CA GLU A 28 -4.54 16.24 22.28
C GLU A 28 -4.52 15.24 21.13
N GLY A 29 -3.53 15.34 20.23
CA GLY A 29 -3.40 14.39 19.12
C GLY A 29 -3.18 12.94 19.58
N LEU A 30 -2.41 12.72 20.66
CA LEU A 30 -2.20 11.40 21.23
C LEU A 30 -3.47 10.85 21.87
N VAL A 31 -4.14 11.65 22.71
CA VAL A 31 -5.39 11.25 23.38
C VAL A 31 -6.47 10.94 22.35
N PHE A 32 -6.62 11.77 21.31
CA PHE A 32 -7.56 11.55 20.22
C PHE A 32 -7.27 10.22 19.50
N GLY A 33 -6.01 9.95 19.15
CA GLY A 33 -5.63 8.70 18.50
C GLY A 33 -5.89 7.46 19.36
N LEU A 34 -5.58 7.52 20.66
CA LEU A 34 -5.84 6.43 21.61
C LEU A 34 -7.34 6.21 21.83
N ALA A 35 -8.12 7.29 21.94
CA ALA A 35 -9.57 7.21 22.07
C ALA A 35 -10.19 6.54 20.84
N LEU A 36 -9.80 6.95 19.62
CA LEU A 36 -10.25 6.31 18.39
C LEU A 36 -9.84 4.84 18.30
N ALA A 37 -8.64 4.47 18.76
CA ALA A 37 -8.19 3.08 18.80
C ALA A 37 -9.09 2.22 19.71
N VAL A 38 -9.40 2.70 20.91
CA VAL A 38 -10.29 1.99 21.85
C VAL A 38 -11.71 1.91 21.30
N ILE A 39 -12.28 3.04 20.86
CA ILE A 39 -13.65 3.11 20.34
C ILE A 39 -13.80 2.18 19.12
N SER A 40 -12.89 2.26 18.14
CA SER A 40 -12.96 1.40 16.95
C SER A 40 -12.81 -0.09 17.29
N THR A 41 -11.92 -0.45 18.22
CA THR A 41 -11.74 -1.85 18.63
C THR A 41 -13.01 -2.39 19.29
N LEU A 42 -13.61 -1.63 20.22
CA LEU A 42 -14.88 -2.00 20.85
C LEU A 42 -16.03 -2.05 19.84
N TRP A 43 -16.07 -1.10 18.90
CA TRP A 43 -17.07 -1.09 17.83
C TRP A 43 -17.01 -2.37 17.00
N PHE A 44 -15.82 -2.76 16.53
CA PHE A 44 -15.66 -4.03 15.81
C PHE A 44 -16.00 -5.23 16.71
N GLY A 45 -15.52 -5.27 17.95
CA GLY A 45 -15.71 -6.42 18.84
C GLY A 45 -17.18 -6.66 19.22
N LEU A 46 -17.93 -5.59 19.46
CA LEU A 46 -19.31 -5.66 19.92
C LEU A 46 -20.35 -5.64 18.79
N LEU A 47 -20.10 -4.92 17.70
CA LEU A 47 -21.08 -4.73 16.62
C LEU A 47 -20.76 -5.50 15.33
N VAL A 48 -19.57 -6.12 15.22
CA VAL A 48 -19.15 -6.87 14.02
C VAL A 48 -18.71 -8.29 14.38
N ASN A 49 -17.48 -8.44 14.89
CA ASN A 49 -16.95 -9.64 15.52
C ASN A 49 -15.54 -9.38 16.07
N TRP A 50 -15.14 -10.21 17.04
CA TRP A 50 -13.82 -10.09 17.69
C TRP A 50 -12.65 -10.40 16.76
N LEU A 51 -12.81 -11.25 15.73
CA LEU A 51 -11.75 -11.53 14.77
C LEU A 51 -11.32 -10.26 14.03
N SER A 52 -12.30 -9.53 13.50
CA SER A 52 -12.08 -8.25 12.79
C SER A 52 -11.51 -7.19 13.72
N ALA A 53 -11.95 -7.17 14.99
CA ALA A 53 -11.40 -6.27 16.00
C ALA A 53 -9.91 -6.53 16.24
N TRP A 54 -9.50 -7.78 16.43
CA TRP A 54 -8.10 -8.14 16.64
C TRP A 54 -7.23 -7.90 15.41
N LEU A 55 -7.74 -8.17 14.20
CA LEU A 55 -7.04 -7.86 12.96
C LEU A 55 -6.84 -6.35 12.78
N SER A 56 -7.86 -5.55 13.09
CA SER A 56 -7.80 -4.07 13.03
C SER A 56 -6.82 -3.50 14.05
N LEU A 57 -6.90 -3.96 15.31
CA LEU A 57 -5.97 -3.53 16.36
C LEU A 57 -4.54 -3.96 16.05
N GLY A 58 -4.34 -5.19 15.56
CA GLY A 58 -3.04 -5.69 15.12
C GLY A 58 -2.47 -4.86 13.97
N ALA A 59 -3.28 -4.51 12.97
CA ALA A 59 -2.88 -3.63 11.87
C ALA A 59 -2.46 -2.24 12.36
N LEU A 60 -3.22 -1.65 13.28
CA LEU A 60 -2.92 -0.36 13.89
C LEU A 60 -1.59 -0.40 14.64
N LEU A 61 -1.39 -1.39 15.51
CA LEU A 61 -0.17 -1.55 16.29
C LEU A 61 1.04 -1.82 15.39
N PHE A 62 0.88 -2.65 14.36
CA PHE A 62 1.92 -2.89 13.38
C PHE A 62 2.29 -1.60 12.62
N TYR A 63 1.31 -0.80 12.21
CA TYR A 63 1.57 0.46 11.52
C TYR A 63 2.32 1.46 12.41
N VAL A 64 1.92 1.58 13.67
CA VAL A 64 2.53 2.52 14.62
C VAL A 64 3.92 2.05 15.03
N VAL A 65 4.05 0.83 15.52
CA VAL A 65 5.30 0.32 16.09
C VAL A 65 6.25 -0.16 15.01
N VAL A 66 5.83 -1.13 14.20
CA VAL A 66 6.72 -1.79 13.24
C VAL A 66 7.04 -0.84 12.09
N TYR A 67 6.04 -0.24 11.45
CA TYR A 67 6.31 0.67 10.34
C TYR A 67 6.84 2.02 10.81
N THR A 68 6.07 2.78 11.60
CA THR A 68 6.37 4.20 11.85
C THR A 68 7.61 4.38 12.74
N MET A 69 7.72 3.63 13.85
CA MET A 69 8.83 3.78 14.80
C MET A 69 10.09 3.05 14.36
N ILE A 70 9.96 1.84 13.80
CA ILE A 70 11.11 0.96 13.53
C ILE A 70 11.54 1.07 12.06
N LEU A 71 10.70 0.63 11.12
CA LEU A 71 11.13 0.42 9.74
C LEU A 71 11.38 1.73 9.00
N LYS A 72 10.45 2.69 9.10
CA LYS A 72 10.41 3.92 8.28
C LYS A 72 11.75 4.63 8.23
N ARG A 73 12.40 4.83 9.38
CA ARG A 73 13.66 5.57 9.51
C ARG A 73 14.92 4.71 9.40
N ARG A 74 14.81 3.38 9.35
CA ARG A 74 15.97 2.46 9.50
C ARG A 74 16.28 1.62 8.26
N THR A 75 15.34 1.46 7.33
CA THR A 75 15.54 0.56 6.19
C THR A 75 14.82 1.00 4.92
N ALA A 76 15.41 0.70 3.77
CA ALA A 76 14.77 0.87 2.45
C ALA A 76 13.66 -0.15 2.15
N GLN A 77 13.53 -1.18 3.01
CA GLN A 77 12.41 -2.13 2.98
C GLN A 77 11.19 -1.61 3.76
N ASN A 78 11.21 -0.35 4.19
CA ASN A 78 10.15 0.26 4.98
C ASN A 78 8.77 0.17 4.32
N ILE A 79 8.68 0.40 3.01
CA ILE A 79 7.42 0.32 2.26
C ILE A 79 6.98 -1.12 2.01
N VAL A 80 7.92 -2.04 1.80
CA VAL A 80 7.60 -3.45 1.55
C VAL A 80 6.98 -4.06 2.80
N TRP A 81 7.71 -4.05 3.93
CA TRP A 81 7.21 -4.65 5.17
C TRP A 81 6.18 -3.77 5.88
N GLY A 82 6.34 -2.45 5.82
CA GLY A 82 5.33 -1.53 6.34
C GLY A 82 4.01 -1.59 5.58
N GLY A 83 4.05 -2.02 4.31
CA GLY A 83 2.88 -2.27 3.48
C GLY A 83 1.93 -3.30 4.05
N ILE A 84 2.37 -4.22 4.92
CA ILE A 84 1.51 -5.20 5.59
C ILE A 84 0.31 -4.53 6.24
N ALA A 85 0.52 -3.45 6.99
CA ALA A 85 -0.57 -2.70 7.63
C ALA A 85 -1.57 -2.12 6.62
N GLY A 86 -1.09 -1.69 5.44
CA GLY A 86 -1.94 -1.20 4.36
C GLY A 86 -2.74 -2.29 3.65
N CYS A 87 -2.33 -3.56 3.78
CA CYS A 87 -3.02 -4.71 3.18
C CYS A 87 -4.07 -5.31 4.12
N MET A 88 -3.93 -5.12 5.43
CA MET A 88 -4.85 -5.63 6.45
C MET A 88 -6.33 -5.28 6.24
N PRO A 89 -6.73 -4.13 5.65
CA PRO A 89 -8.12 -3.84 5.34
C PRO A 89 -8.82 -4.92 4.51
N VAL A 90 -8.09 -5.66 3.66
CA VAL A 90 -8.65 -6.80 2.91
C VAL A 90 -9.11 -7.91 3.85
N LEU A 91 -8.26 -8.28 4.82
CA LEU A 91 -8.57 -9.33 5.79
C LEU A 91 -9.67 -8.87 6.75
N ILE A 92 -9.59 -7.61 7.21
CA ILE A 92 -10.60 -7.02 8.11
C ILE A 92 -11.96 -6.96 7.44
N GLY A 93 -12.03 -6.52 6.17
CA GLY A 93 -13.27 -6.47 5.41
C GLY A 93 -13.87 -7.86 5.16
N TRP A 94 -13.01 -8.84 4.84
CA TRP A 94 -13.44 -10.23 4.68
C TRP A 94 -13.97 -10.85 5.98
N SER A 95 -13.23 -10.69 7.09
CA SER A 95 -13.62 -11.22 8.39
C SER A 95 -14.84 -10.49 8.96
N ALA A 96 -15.07 -9.22 8.61
CA ALA A 96 -16.22 -8.46 9.09
C ALA A 96 -17.54 -9.12 8.65
N VAL A 97 -17.57 -9.69 7.45
CA VAL A 97 -18.75 -10.37 6.90
C VAL A 97 -18.76 -11.86 7.25
N THR A 98 -17.62 -12.54 7.11
CA THR A 98 -17.56 -14.01 7.18
C THR A 98 -17.13 -14.57 8.54
N ASN A 99 -16.63 -13.72 9.43
CA ASN A 99 -15.98 -14.09 10.69
C ASN A 99 -14.91 -15.20 10.53
N THR A 100 -14.23 -15.24 9.39
CA THR A 100 -13.12 -16.15 9.08
C THR A 100 -12.04 -15.44 8.30
N VAL A 101 -10.88 -16.09 8.12
CA VAL A 101 -9.85 -15.66 7.16
C VAL A 101 -9.65 -16.79 6.16
N SER A 102 -10.24 -16.64 4.97
CA SER A 102 -10.12 -17.64 3.91
C SER A 102 -8.81 -17.48 3.14
N LEU A 103 -8.43 -18.52 2.39
CA LEU A 103 -7.30 -18.43 1.46
C LEU A 103 -7.53 -17.35 0.39
N ALA A 104 -8.77 -17.12 -0.07
CA ALA A 104 -9.10 -16.04 -0.99
C ALA A 104 -8.77 -14.66 -0.39
N ALA A 105 -9.11 -14.44 0.87
CA ALA A 105 -8.77 -13.20 1.59
C ALA A 105 -7.26 -12.99 1.67
N VAL A 106 -6.51 -14.06 1.94
CA VAL A 106 -5.03 -14.04 1.98
C VAL A 106 -4.45 -13.73 0.59
N ILE A 107 -4.99 -14.31 -0.48
CA ILE A 107 -4.53 -14.01 -1.85
C ILE A 107 -4.78 -12.55 -2.20
N LEU A 108 -5.96 -12.02 -1.91
CA LEU A 108 -6.28 -10.60 -2.15
C LEU A 108 -5.39 -9.67 -1.30
N PHE A 109 -5.09 -10.06 -0.05
CA PHE A 109 -4.12 -9.38 0.79
C PHE A 109 -2.73 -9.36 0.11
N LEU A 110 -2.29 -10.49 -0.43
CA LEU A 110 -1.01 -10.60 -1.12
C LEU A 110 -0.98 -9.77 -2.41
N VAL A 111 -2.09 -9.66 -3.14
CA VAL A 111 -2.20 -8.76 -4.29
C VAL A 111 -1.90 -7.32 -3.86
N ILE A 112 -2.54 -6.81 -2.80
CA ILE A 112 -2.27 -5.46 -2.29
C ILE A 112 -0.85 -5.32 -1.75
N PHE A 113 -0.32 -6.38 -1.11
CA PHE A 113 1.05 -6.39 -0.59
C PHE A 113 2.07 -6.23 -1.71
N PHE A 114 1.97 -7.03 -2.79
CA PHE A 114 2.88 -6.92 -3.93
C PHE A 114 2.59 -5.71 -4.81
N TRP A 115 1.38 -5.15 -4.76
CA TRP A 115 1.04 -3.88 -5.40
C TRP A 115 1.65 -2.66 -4.69
N THR A 116 1.83 -2.72 -3.37
CA THR A 116 2.27 -1.58 -2.56
C THR A 116 3.61 -1.00 -3.02
N PRO A 117 4.68 -1.80 -3.24
CA PRO A 117 5.95 -1.27 -3.73
C PRO A 117 5.89 -0.65 -5.13
N PRO A 118 5.32 -1.30 -6.17
CA PRO A 118 5.27 -0.71 -7.50
C PRO A 118 4.25 0.44 -7.63
N HIS A 119 3.29 0.55 -6.71
CA HIS A 119 2.46 1.76 -6.54
C HIS A 119 3.26 2.91 -5.91
N TYR A 120 3.93 2.66 -4.80
CA TYR A 120 4.52 3.73 -3.98
C TYR A 120 5.88 4.21 -4.49
N TRP A 121 6.70 3.33 -5.04
CA TRP A 121 8.04 3.70 -5.51
C TRP A 121 8.04 4.82 -6.55
N PRO A 122 7.15 4.83 -7.57
CA PRO A 122 7.02 5.96 -8.49
C PRO A 122 6.76 7.31 -7.80
N LEU A 123 5.91 7.34 -6.77
CA LEU A 123 5.70 8.55 -5.97
C LEU A 123 6.99 8.95 -5.24
N SER A 124 7.65 7.99 -4.57
CA SER A 124 8.89 8.29 -3.83
C SER A 124 10.07 8.64 -4.75
N MET A 125 10.07 8.24 -6.02
CA MET A 125 11.02 8.73 -7.03
C MET A 125 10.80 10.21 -7.34
N LYS A 126 9.53 10.66 -7.36
CA LYS A 126 9.15 12.05 -7.63
C LYS A 126 9.48 13.01 -6.48
N VAL A 127 9.41 12.54 -5.23
CA VAL A 127 9.66 13.33 -4.01
C VAL A 127 10.90 12.84 -3.24
N LYS A 128 11.91 12.34 -3.98
CA LYS A 128 13.11 11.75 -3.36
C LYS A 128 13.90 12.76 -2.54
N GLU A 129 13.94 14.02 -2.96
CA GLU A 129 14.69 15.08 -2.28
C GLU A 129 14.12 15.37 -0.88
N ASP A 130 12.80 15.34 -0.73
CA ASP A 130 12.14 15.52 0.56
C ASP A 130 12.53 14.41 1.54
N TYR A 131 12.54 13.16 1.09
CA TYR A 131 12.94 12.02 1.92
C TYR A 131 14.43 12.06 2.29
N ALA A 132 15.28 12.44 1.33
CA ALA A 132 16.71 12.60 1.56
C ALA A 132 16.99 13.68 2.62
N ARG A 133 16.26 14.80 2.59
CA ARG A 133 16.42 15.92 3.53
C ARG A 133 16.20 15.51 4.99
N VAL A 134 15.28 14.58 5.24
CA VAL A 134 14.94 14.10 6.59
C VAL A 134 15.61 12.76 6.94
N GLY A 135 16.58 12.32 6.13
CA GLY A 135 17.34 11.09 6.39
C GLY A 135 16.51 9.81 6.33
N VAL A 136 15.36 9.81 5.65
CA VAL A 136 14.52 8.61 5.51
C VAL A 136 15.05 7.77 4.33
N PRO A 137 15.56 6.56 4.56
CA PRO A 137 16.27 5.78 3.56
C PRO A 137 15.32 5.06 2.59
N MET A 138 14.41 5.79 1.92
CA MET A 138 13.53 5.20 0.90
C MET A 138 14.37 4.57 -0.24
N LEU A 139 13.87 3.50 -0.87
CA LEU A 139 14.63 2.83 -1.94
C LEU A 139 15.10 3.80 -3.05
N PRO A 140 14.28 4.76 -3.54
CA PRO A 140 14.77 5.73 -4.54
C PRO A 140 15.75 6.79 -4.03
N VAL A 141 15.94 6.91 -2.71
CA VAL A 141 16.96 7.78 -2.11
C VAL A 141 18.32 7.09 -2.14
N ILE A 142 18.35 5.78 -1.89
CA ILE A 142 19.62 5.02 -1.76
C ILE A 142 20.02 4.25 -3.02
N ALA A 143 19.12 4.12 -4.00
CA ALA A 143 19.35 3.34 -5.21
C ALA A 143 19.03 4.13 -6.48
N SER A 144 19.68 3.78 -7.58
CA SER A 144 19.43 4.42 -8.88
C SER A 144 18.01 4.12 -9.39
N ASN A 145 17.47 5.02 -10.20
CA ASN A 145 16.17 4.84 -10.86
C ASN A 145 16.09 3.53 -11.66
N ARG A 146 17.21 3.04 -12.20
CA ARG A 146 17.30 1.73 -12.88
C ARG A 146 17.03 0.56 -11.95
N VAL A 147 17.59 0.59 -10.74
CA VAL A 147 17.39 -0.44 -9.71
C VAL A 147 15.95 -0.41 -9.22
N VAL A 148 15.43 0.78 -8.89
CA VAL A 148 14.03 0.96 -8.46
C VAL A 148 13.08 0.44 -9.54
N ALA A 149 13.26 0.84 -10.80
CA ALA A 149 12.36 0.41 -11.88
C ALA A 149 12.43 -1.10 -12.16
N ARG A 150 13.59 -1.74 -11.95
CA ARG A 150 13.70 -3.21 -12.01
C ARG A 150 12.89 -3.86 -10.89
N GLN A 151 12.95 -3.33 -9.66
CA GLN A 151 12.16 -3.84 -8.54
C GLN A 151 10.67 -3.66 -8.81
N ILE A 152 10.24 -2.51 -9.33
CA ILE A 152 8.84 -2.27 -9.76
C ILE A 152 8.37 -3.40 -10.69
N VAL A 153 9.12 -3.71 -11.74
CA VAL A 153 8.77 -4.78 -12.69
C VAL A 153 8.69 -6.16 -12.03
N ILE A 154 9.65 -6.51 -11.16
CA ILE A 154 9.65 -7.80 -10.46
C ILE A 154 8.39 -7.93 -9.60
N TYR A 155 8.10 -6.94 -8.76
CA TYR A 155 6.92 -6.93 -7.91
C TYR A 155 5.62 -6.95 -8.72
N SER A 156 5.58 -6.24 -9.86
CA SER A 156 4.44 -6.27 -10.78
C SER A 156 4.16 -7.66 -11.35
N TRP A 157 5.19 -8.43 -11.72
CA TRP A 157 5.02 -9.80 -12.19
C TRP A 157 4.49 -10.72 -11.09
N VAL A 158 5.04 -10.62 -9.87
CA VAL A 158 4.55 -11.39 -8.73
C VAL A 158 3.10 -11.02 -8.41
N MET A 159 2.77 -9.73 -8.37
CA MET A 159 1.42 -9.23 -8.13
C MET A 159 0.40 -9.78 -9.13
N VAL A 160 0.71 -9.70 -10.45
CA VAL A 160 -0.16 -10.25 -11.49
C VAL A 160 -0.29 -11.77 -11.34
N GLY A 161 0.81 -12.48 -11.12
CA GLY A 161 0.79 -13.93 -10.89
C GLY A 161 -0.10 -14.33 -9.70
N VAL A 162 0.02 -13.61 -8.57
CA VAL A 162 -0.80 -13.83 -7.37
C VAL A 162 -2.28 -13.55 -7.65
N SER A 163 -2.60 -12.49 -8.40
CA SER A 163 -3.99 -12.17 -8.75
C SER A 163 -4.67 -13.30 -9.52
N LEU A 164 -3.93 -13.98 -10.39
CA LEU A 164 -4.45 -15.08 -11.20
C LEU A 164 -4.65 -16.39 -10.40
N LEU A 165 -4.15 -16.49 -9.16
CA LEU A 165 -4.33 -17.68 -8.31
C LEU A 165 -5.77 -17.88 -7.84
N LEU A 166 -6.61 -16.85 -7.87
CA LEU A 166 -8.02 -16.98 -7.45
C LEU A 166 -8.80 -17.95 -8.35
N GLN A 167 -8.48 -18.00 -9.65
CA GLN A 167 -9.19 -18.84 -10.62
C GLN A 167 -8.97 -20.34 -10.44
N PRO A 168 -7.72 -20.86 -10.45
CA PRO A 168 -7.47 -22.29 -10.30
C PRO A 168 -7.93 -22.84 -8.94
N LEU A 169 -8.06 -21.97 -7.92
CA LEU A 169 -8.58 -22.33 -6.61
C LEU A 169 -10.11 -22.26 -6.50
N GLY A 170 -10.80 -21.92 -7.59
CA GLY A 170 -12.27 -21.88 -7.66
C GLY A 170 -12.91 -20.66 -6.99
N TYR A 171 -12.12 -19.64 -6.63
CA TYR A 171 -12.63 -18.44 -5.97
C TYR A 171 -13.17 -17.38 -6.93
N THR A 172 -12.80 -17.44 -8.22
CA THR A 172 -13.22 -16.52 -9.29
C THR A 172 -13.75 -17.26 -10.52
N GLY A 173 -14.37 -16.54 -11.45
CA GLY A 173 -14.86 -17.02 -12.73
C GLY A 173 -14.07 -16.46 -13.93
N TRP A 174 -14.59 -16.75 -15.13
CA TRP A 174 -13.97 -16.30 -16.38
C TRP A 174 -13.91 -14.77 -16.49
N PHE A 175 -14.92 -14.07 -15.95
CA PHE A 175 -15.01 -12.60 -16.01
C PHE A 175 -13.85 -11.95 -15.23
N TYR A 176 -13.64 -12.34 -13.97
CA TYR A 176 -12.49 -11.88 -13.20
C TYR A 176 -11.18 -12.18 -13.92
N THR A 177 -11.03 -13.40 -14.43
CA THR A 177 -9.79 -13.82 -15.11
C THR A 177 -9.49 -12.96 -16.33
N ALA A 178 -10.50 -12.65 -17.15
CA ALA A 178 -10.37 -11.77 -18.30
C ALA A 178 -9.94 -10.35 -17.87
N VAL A 179 -10.59 -9.78 -16.85
CA VAL A 179 -10.22 -8.46 -16.33
C VAL A 179 -8.79 -8.47 -15.77
N ALA A 180 -8.42 -9.48 -14.99
CA ALA A 180 -7.10 -9.62 -14.39
C ALA A 180 -5.99 -9.72 -15.46
N LEU A 181 -6.22 -10.48 -16.54
CA LEU A 181 -5.28 -10.59 -17.65
C LEU A 181 -5.12 -9.29 -18.42
N VAL A 182 -6.22 -8.61 -18.77
CA VAL A 182 -6.18 -7.35 -19.54
C VAL A 182 -5.52 -6.24 -18.73
N THR A 183 -6.00 -6.03 -17.49
CA THR A 183 -5.46 -4.98 -16.61
C THR A 183 -4.04 -5.29 -16.16
N GLY A 184 -3.71 -6.56 -15.91
CA GLY A 184 -2.36 -7.02 -15.56
C GLY A 184 -1.38 -6.85 -16.71
N GLY A 185 -1.78 -7.21 -17.94
CA GLY A 185 -0.98 -6.99 -19.14
C GLY A 185 -0.70 -5.50 -19.39
N TRP A 186 -1.71 -4.65 -19.26
CA TRP A 186 -1.55 -3.20 -19.35
C TRP A 186 -0.59 -2.66 -18.27
N TRP A 187 -0.75 -3.11 -17.03
CA TRP A 187 0.11 -2.71 -15.92
C TRP A 187 1.58 -3.10 -16.14
N LEU A 188 1.83 -4.33 -16.60
CA LEU A 188 3.18 -4.81 -16.92
C LEU A 188 3.80 -4.00 -18.06
N TRP A 189 3.02 -3.65 -19.09
CA TRP A 189 3.48 -2.78 -20.17
C TRP A 189 3.91 -1.41 -19.66
N GLU A 190 3.12 -0.76 -18.79
CA GLU A 190 3.49 0.52 -18.17
C GLU A 190 4.74 0.42 -17.27
N ALA A 191 4.85 -0.66 -16.48
CA ALA A 191 6.00 -0.92 -15.62
C ALA A 191 7.30 -1.09 -16.42
N HIS A 192 7.26 -1.88 -17.51
CA HIS A 192 8.39 -2.02 -18.43
C HIS A 192 8.68 -0.72 -19.17
N GLY A 193 7.66 0.06 -19.53
CA GLY A 193 7.81 1.39 -20.09
C GLY A 193 8.59 2.32 -19.16
N LEU A 194 8.30 2.31 -17.85
CA LEU A 194 9.09 3.07 -16.86
C LEU A 194 10.53 2.57 -16.77
N GLN A 195 10.73 1.25 -16.74
CA GLN A 195 12.07 0.65 -16.73
C GLN A 195 12.92 1.04 -17.94
N ASN A 196 12.33 1.05 -19.13
CA ASN A 196 13.02 1.44 -20.36
C ASN A 196 13.42 2.92 -20.33
N ARG A 197 12.54 3.81 -19.87
CA ARG A 197 12.86 5.24 -19.66
C ARG A 197 13.96 5.44 -18.63
N ALA A 198 13.95 4.66 -17.54
CA ALA A 198 15.00 4.70 -16.52
C ALA A 198 16.37 4.23 -17.04
N ARG A 199 16.42 3.41 -18.11
CA ARG A 199 17.66 3.01 -18.76
C ARG A 199 18.24 4.10 -19.66
N GLN A 200 17.39 4.86 -20.36
CA GLN A 200 17.76 5.89 -21.35
C GLN A 200 18.14 7.26 -20.74
N ALA A 201 18.66 7.28 -19.51
CA ALA A 201 18.59 8.36 -18.52
C ALA A 201 19.31 9.70 -18.82
N ASP A 202 19.43 10.17 -20.06
CA ASP A 202 20.01 11.50 -20.38
C ASP A 202 19.02 12.54 -20.94
N ARG A 203 17.80 12.19 -21.39
CA ARG A 203 16.88 13.19 -21.99
C ARG A 203 15.37 13.04 -21.69
N ALA A 204 14.91 11.92 -21.15
CA ALA A 204 13.46 11.63 -21.06
C ALA A 204 12.91 11.77 -19.63
N LYS A 205 11.79 12.50 -19.48
CA LYS A 205 10.99 12.47 -18.25
C LYS A 205 10.53 11.03 -17.97
N LEU A 206 10.80 10.53 -16.77
CA LEU A 206 10.45 9.17 -16.35
C LEU A 206 8.93 8.92 -16.31
N LYS A 207 8.12 9.99 -16.20
CA LYS A 207 6.65 9.97 -16.01
C LYS A 207 6.24 8.99 -14.91
N GLU A 208 6.89 9.06 -13.75
CA GLU A 208 6.63 8.20 -12.59
C GLU A 208 5.18 8.33 -12.12
N MET A 209 4.66 9.55 -12.12
CA MET A 209 3.26 9.80 -11.72
C MET A 209 2.24 9.15 -12.64
N ARG A 210 2.54 8.89 -13.92
CA ARG A 210 1.63 8.13 -14.79
C ARG A 210 1.41 6.72 -14.24
N LEU A 211 2.50 6.04 -13.86
CA LEU A 211 2.42 4.69 -13.29
C LEU A 211 1.69 4.70 -11.94
N PHE A 212 1.95 5.71 -11.10
CA PHE A 212 1.23 5.90 -9.84
C PHE A 212 -0.29 5.97 -10.03
N HIS A 213 -0.80 6.79 -10.96
CA HIS A 213 -2.25 6.88 -11.19
C HIS A 213 -2.82 5.59 -11.79
N TRP A 214 -2.15 4.98 -12.77
CA TRP A 214 -2.59 3.73 -13.37
C TRP A 214 -2.65 2.57 -12.37
N SER A 215 -1.77 2.56 -11.37
CA SER A 215 -1.77 1.52 -10.35
C SER A 215 -3.05 1.50 -9.51
N ILE A 216 -3.67 2.67 -9.27
CA ILE A 216 -4.93 2.80 -8.56
C ILE A 216 -6.05 2.26 -9.46
N THR A 217 -6.07 2.66 -10.73
CA THR A 217 -7.03 2.14 -11.72
C THR A 217 -6.95 0.61 -11.82
N TYR A 218 -5.74 0.04 -11.87
CA TYR A 218 -5.52 -1.41 -11.91
C TYR A 218 -6.17 -2.11 -10.72
N VAL A 219 -5.84 -1.72 -9.48
CA VAL A 219 -6.39 -2.36 -8.28
C VAL A 219 -7.90 -2.14 -8.18
N SER A 220 -8.40 -0.94 -8.48
CA SER A 220 -9.84 -0.66 -8.46
C SER A 220 -10.60 -1.57 -9.42
N LEU A 221 -10.15 -1.70 -10.67
CA LEU A 221 -10.78 -2.59 -11.65
C LEU A 221 -10.72 -4.06 -11.20
N LEU A 222 -9.59 -4.49 -10.65
CA LEU A 222 -9.41 -5.85 -10.17
C LEU A 222 -10.37 -6.18 -9.01
N PHE A 223 -10.49 -5.31 -8.01
CA PHE A 223 -11.39 -5.52 -6.87
C PHE A 223 -12.86 -5.37 -7.23
N VAL A 224 -13.21 -4.46 -8.16
CA VAL A 224 -14.55 -4.39 -8.73
C VAL A 224 -14.88 -5.71 -9.45
N ALA A 225 -13.94 -6.26 -10.21
CA ALA A 225 -14.14 -7.55 -10.85
C ALA A 225 -14.38 -8.68 -9.82
N VAL A 226 -13.62 -8.73 -8.72
CA VAL A 226 -13.88 -9.68 -7.62
C VAL A 226 -15.28 -9.52 -7.04
N ALA A 227 -15.76 -8.28 -6.87
CA ALA A 227 -17.09 -8.01 -6.31
C ALA A 227 -18.23 -8.36 -7.26
N VAL A 228 -18.04 -8.17 -8.57
CA VAL A 228 -19.06 -8.42 -9.61
C VAL A 228 -19.09 -9.90 -10.05
N ASP A 229 -17.95 -10.56 -10.06
CA ASP A 229 -17.80 -11.92 -10.59
C ASP A 229 -18.78 -12.95 -9.99
N PRO A 230 -19.12 -12.95 -8.68
CA PRO A 230 -20.15 -13.85 -8.13
C PRO A 230 -21.55 -13.72 -8.76
N PHE A 231 -21.87 -12.58 -9.38
CA PHE A 231 -23.15 -12.37 -10.07
C PHE A 231 -23.13 -12.80 -11.54
N LEU A 232 -21.96 -13.18 -12.07
CA LEU A 232 -21.73 -13.56 -13.48
C LEU A 232 -21.27 -15.02 -13.64
N ARG A 233 -21.22 -15.77 -12.54
CA ARG A 233 -20.92 -17.21 -12.53
C ARG A 233 -22.15 -18.06 -12.74
#